data_AF-A0A9Q3Q596-F1
#
_entry.id   AF-A0A9Q3Q596-F1
#
_cell.length_a   1.000
_cell.length_b   1.000
_cell.length_c   1.000
_cell.angle_alpha   90.00
_cell.angle_beta   90.00
_cell.angle_gamma   90.00
#
_symmetry.space_group_name_H-M   'P 1'
#
loop_
_entity.id
_entity.type
_entity.pdbx_description
1 polymer ?
#
loop_
_entity_poly.entity_id
_entity_poly.type
_entity_poly.pdbx_seq_one_letter_code
_entity_poly.pdbx_strand_id
1 'polypeptide(L)' 'FFPLRNPTPLTIPPVEQDEDKNINKVIKERRLRGKNQKAYLVRYGNPVHEDEWLAESEIPDSDKPLRIFRHERRPQA' A
#
# COMPACT_ATOMS: atom_id res chain seq x y z
N PHE A 1 -23.49 -45.80 -11.57
CA PHE A 1 -24.12 -44.71 -10.80
C PHE A 1 -23.02 -44.02 -10.01
N PHE A 2 -22.64 -42.79 -10.38
CA PHE A 2 -21.63 -42.00 -9.65
C PHE A 2 -22.38 -40.93 -8.84
N PRO A 3 -22.15 -40.79 -7.52
CA PRO A 3 -22.83 -39.77 -6.74
C PRO A 3 -22.33 -38.38 -7.13
N LEU A 4 -23.29 -37.46 -7.28
CA LEU A 4 -23.07 -36.05 -7.62
C LEU A 4 -22.24 -35.38 -6.52
N ARG A 5 -21.12 -34.75 -6.92
CA ARG A 5 -20.23 -34.02 -6.01
C ARG A 5 -20.95 -32.76 -5.52
N ASN A 6 -21.16 -32.65 -4.22
CA ASN A 6 -21.62 -31.41 -3.60
C ASN A 6 -20.53 -30.33 -3.77
N PRO A 7 -20.85 -29.14 -4.30
CA PRO A 7 -19.90 -28.04 -4.33
C PRO A 7 -19.78 -27.46 -2.91
N THR A 8 -18.63 -27.64 -2.28
CA THR A 8 -18.28 -26.93 -1.05
C THR A 8 -18.22 -25.42 -1.35
N PRO A 9 -18.86 -24.57 -0.53
CA PRO A 9 -18.73 -23.12 -0.71
C PRO A 9 -17.28 -22.73 -0.43
N LEU A 10 -16.66 -22.07 -1.41
CA LEU A 10 -15.36 -21.43 -1.26
C LEU A 10 -15.51 -20.30 -0.25
N THR A 11 -15.20 -20.57 1.03
CA THR A 11 -15.01 -19.53 2.04
C THR A 11 -13.79 -18.72 1.62
N ILE A 12 -14.03 -17.57 1.02
CA ILE A 12 -13.01 -16.56 0.77
C ILE A 12 -12.56 -16.10 2.16
N PRO A 13 -11.29 -16.23 2.55
CA PRO A 13 -10.82 -15.71 3.82
C PRO A 13 -11.13 -14.20 3.87
N PRO A 14 -11.56 -13.65 5.01
CA PRO A 14 -11.78 -12.22 5.13
C PRO A 14 -10.50 -11.53 4.70
N VAL A 15 -10.60 -10.69 3.67
CA VAL A 15 -9.57 -9.70 3.38
C VAL A 15 -9.43 -8.93 4.68
N GLU A 16 -8.28 -9.06 5.34
CA GLU A 16 -7.92 -8.23 6.48
C GLU A 16 -8.11 -6.79 5.99
N GLN A 17 -9.22 -6.18 6.38
CA GLN A 17 -9.42 -4.78 6.15
C GLN A 17 -8.31 -4.13 6.96
N ASP A 18 -7.41 -3.46 6.26
CA ASP A 18 -6.31 -2.68 6.80
C ASP A 18 -6.87 -1.48 7.58
N GLU A 19 -7.55 -1.73 8.70
CA GLU A 19 -8.43 -0.74 9.34
C GLU A 19 -7.67 0.39 10.06
N ASP A 20 -6.35 0.28 10.30
CA ASP A 20 -5.61 1.33 11.02
C ASP A 20 -4.21 1.62 10.46
N LYS A 21 -4.01 1.42 9.15
CA LYS A 21 -2.74 1.77 8.48
C LYS A 21 -2.62 3.28 8.24
N ASN A 22 -2.57 4.06 9.32
CA ASN A 22 -2.36 5.50 9.23
C ASN A 22 -0.91 5.82 8.82
N ILE A 23 -0.73 6.32 7.61
CA ILE A 23 0.58 6.66 7.05
C ILE A 23 1.05 7.99 7.64
N ASN A 24 2.21 7.97 8.30
CA ASN A 24 2.82 9.16 8.88
C ASN A 24 3.61 9.94 7.83
N LYS A 25 4.47 9.25 7.06
CA LYS A 25 5.26 9.89 6.01
C LYS A 25 5.74 8.94 4.92
N VAL A 26 6.10 9.50 3.77
CA VAL A 26 6.79 8.80 2.68
C VAL A 26 8.29 9.06 2.79
N ILE A 27 9.09 7.99 2.76
CA ILE A 27 10.54 8.04 2.93
C ILE A 27 11.26 7.99 1.58
N LYS A 28 10.79 7.14 0.65
CA LYS A 28 11.44 6.92 -0.64
C LYS A 28 10.40 6.77 -1.74
N GLU A 29 10.80 7.10 -2.96
CA GLU A 29 10.09 6.70 -4.16
C GLU A 29 10.93 5.70 -4.95
N ARG A 30 10.26 4.78 -5.63
CA ARG A 30 10.88 3.83 -6.55
C ARG A 30 9.99 3.68 -7.78
N ARG A 31 10.61 3.70 -8.97
CA ARG A 31 9.91 3.35 -10.21
C ARG A 31 9.90 1.83 -10.38
N LEU A 32 8.73 1.26 -10.61
CA LEU A 32 8.59 -0.16 -10.92
C LEU A 32 9.02 -0.39 -12.37
N ARG A 33 9.88 -1.38 -12.64
CA ARG A 33 10.29 -1.71 -14.01
C ARG A 33 9.14 -2.40 -14.73
N GLY A 34 8.77 -1.93 -15.91
CA GLY A 34 7.74 -2.55 -16.76
C GLY A 34 6.32 -2.02 -16.58
N LYS A 35 6.06 -1.18 -15.57
CA LYS A 35 4.83 -0.40 -15.45
C LYS A 35 5.21 1.07 -15.28
N ASN A 36 4.50 2.00 -15.92
CA ASN A 36 4.64 3.45 -15.65
C ASN A 36 4.07 3.83 -14.26
N GLN A 37 4.32 3.00 -13.26
CA GLN A 37 3.84 3.12 -11.90
C GLN A 37 5.01 3.39 -10.95
N LYS A 38 4.72 4.17 -9.92
CA LYS A 38 5.64 4.48 -8.84
C LYS A 38 5.16 3.75 -7.58
N ALA A 39 6.12 3.22 -6.84
CA ALA A 39 5.94 2.74 -5.49
C ALA A 39 6.62 3.72 -4.53
N TYR A 40 6.06 3.84 -3.34
CA TYR A 40 6.53 4.74 -2.30
C TYR A 40 6.71 3.94 -1.01
N LEU A 41 7.86 4.13 -0.37
CA LEU A 41 8.14 3.54 0.94
C LEU A 41 7.44 4.39 1.99
N VAL A 42 6.36 3.87 2.55
CA VAL A 42 5.57 4.53 3.58
C VAL A 42 6.03 4.08 4.96
N ARG A 43 6.04 5.03 5.90
CA ARG A 43 6.20 4.75 7.32
C ARG A 43 4.89 5.06 8.02
N TYR A 44 4.40 4.09 8.75
CA TYR A 44 3.19 4.22 9.54
C TYR A 44 3.43 5.06 10.80
N GLY A 45 2.36 5.65 11.34
CA GLY A 45 2.40 6.36 12.62
C GLY A 45 2.57 5.43 13.81
N ASN A 46 2.07 4.19 13.67
CA ASN A 46 2.18 3.18 14.70
C ASN A 46 3.55 2.46 14.57
N PRO A 47 4.39 2.45 15.63
CA PRO A 47 5.69 1.79 15.61
C PRO A 47 5.61 0.26 15.48
N VAL A 48 4.41 -0.33 15.62
CA VAL A 48 4.18 -1.76 15.40
C VAL A 48 4.22 -2.13 13.92
N HIS A 49 3.88 -1.19 13.01
CA HIS A 49 3.89 -1.45 11.58
C HIS A 49 5.25 -1.07 10.97
N GLU A 50 5.81 -2.01 10.22
CA GLU A 50 7.08 -1.80 9.51
C GLU A 50 6.91 -0.91 8.28
N ASP A 51 8.03 -0.38 7.77
CA ASP A 51 8.03 0.43 6.55
C ASP A 51 7.65 -0.45 5.34
N GLU A 52 6.65 -0.03 4.56
CA GLU A 52 6.08 -0.83 3.47
C GLU A 52 6.16 -0.10 2.12
N TRP A 53 6.37 -0.85 1.04
CA TRP A 53 6.32 -0.30 -0.32
C TRP A 53 4.90 -0.38 -0.87
N LEU A 54 4.21 0.75 -0.95
CA LEU A 54 2.87 0.85 -1.50
C LEU A 54 2.86 1.58 -2.85
N ALA A 55 1.94 1.19 -3.73
CA ALA A 55 1.64 1.97 -4.93
C ALA A 55 0.91 3.27 -4.57
N GLU A 56 0.96 4.27 -5.45
CA GLU A 56 0.23 5.53 -5.28
C GLU A 56 -1.28 5.33 -5.06
N SER A 57 -1.85 4.26 -5.62
CA SER A 57 -3.26 3.88 -5.49
C SER A 57 -3.61 3.21 -4.17
N GLU A 58 -2.62 2.65 -3.45
CA GLU A 58 -2.81 1.93 -2.18
C GLU A 58 -2.62 2.85 -0.97
N ILE A 59 -2.10 4.07 -1.20
CA ILE A 59 -1.86 5.06 -0.16
C ILE A 59 -3.14 5.86 0.06
N PRO A 60 -3.80 5.78 1.23
CA PRO A 60 -4.91 6.67 1.57
C PRO A 60 -4.46 8.13 1.53
N ASP A 61 -5.28 8.98 0.89
CA ASP A 61 -5.02 10.42 0.72
C ASP A 61 -3.60 10.74 0.21
N SER A 62 -3.11 9.95 -0.76
CA SER A 62 -1.73 9.98 -1.24
C SER A 62 -1.19 11.35 -1.63
N ASP A 63 -2.05 12.29 -2.06
CA ASP A 63 -1.66 13.65 -2.43
C ASP A 63 -0.93 14.38 -1.28
N LYS A 64 -1.44 14.28 -0.04
CA LYS A 64 -0.88 15.00 1.12
C LYS A 64 0.54 14.53 1.49
N PRO A 65 0.81 13.24 1.77
CA PRO A 65 2.15 12.79 2.11
C PRO A 65 3.11 12.88 0.92
N LEU A 66 2.63 12.66 -0.32
CA LEU A 66 3.48 12.78 -1.50
C LEU A 66 3.87 14.23 -1.79
N ARG A 67 2.96 15.18 -1.56
CA ARG A 67 3.27 16.61 -1.69
C ARG A 67 4.36 17.01 -0.70
N ILE A 68 4.24 16.65 0.58
CA ILE A 68 5.26 16.93 1.60
C ILE A 68 6.61 16.33 1.17
N PHE A 69 6.63 15.04 0.81
CA PHE A 69 7.83 14.36 0.34
C PHE A 69 8.48 15.05 -0.86
N ARG A 70 7.69 15.48 -1.85
CA ARG A 70 8.19 16.22 -3.03
C ARG A 70 8.73 17.60 -2.65
N HIS A 71 8.17 18.26 -1.65
CA HIS A 71 8.66 19.54 -1.13
C HIS A 71 9.99 19.36 -0.40
N GLU A 72 10.10 18.37 0.49
CA GLU A 72 11.32 18.06 1.24
C GLU A 72 12.48 17.63 0.34
N ARG A 73 12.19 16.94 -0.77
CA ARG A 73 13.20 16.52 -1.75
C ARG A 73 13.64 17.58 -2.74
N ARG A 74 13.04 18.78 -2.74
CA ARG A 74 13.59 19.87 -3.56
C ARG A 74 14.97 20.20 -2.98
N PRO A 75 16.05 20.16 -3.78
CA PRO A 75 17.32 20.69 -3.32
C PRO A 75 17.09 22.15 -2.93
N GLN A 76 17.43 22.53 -1.70
CA GLN A 76 17.61 23.94 -1.37
C GLN A 76 18.62 24.49 -2.38
N ALA A 77 18.15 25.40 -3.22
CA ALA A 77 18.97 26.10 -4.19
C ALA A 77 19.96 27.03 -3.49
#